data_AF-A0A6H1K5Q4-F1
#
_entry.id   AF-A0A6H1K5Q4-F1
#
_cell.length_a   1.000
_cell.length_b   1.000
_cell.length_c   1.000
_cell.angle_alpha   90.00
_cell.angle_beta   90.00
_cell.angle_gamma   90.00
#
_symmetry.space_group_name_H-M   'P 1'
#
loop_
_entity.id
_entity.type
_entity.pdbx_description
1 polymer ?
#
loop_
_entity_poly.entity_id
_entity_poly.type
_entity_poly.pdbx_seq_one_letter_code
_entity_poly.pdbx_strand_id
1 'polypeptide(L)'
;MSVFDEPAEEPDQIRDQLRQLFRYRALVVLGLVLGMLGGGAVSLLGGSTYTATGEVVVHAISTAPFEAGGVSVDKQISMGTERQIAQSASVAAGAAKALKPATEPARLQRDLRVSNPPETQTLMFEYDADSPDRASALVNAFVHAYLDYRQDAATQRIDKTVSKLSTELKPLQEQRKVLDRRIAAGSGGRATDESERSNLVSEIADLQGRISSLKSLDTTPGDIVRKGDPPAFPSSPGLVVLLLAGAVVGLVLGILAAWVRSVLEPRVRSVADVQDNLRAPVLGILPRRQGGAELLEVGRSGRGNRAEAYRTIAFRLVHDQRFAGRGSLLVVSPREHAEAVSVAVNLAGAFAEIGNDILLVEADLRTPQLARRLPLHHGHGRPVPGSWADGERLAVDAGVDGRFDLLPGREVPNPARALSSPQFARLLNAPSGPDENVVVVTGPLLSHADGLAVAKQAAGVVVVCDLNEVRRDDLDRVWELITGAGGHILGAVLDKGSRGTSLRRLTDGGPTHRKRGRGRARTSPVAPAPRPGPPPPLLGPAPQDGASVDADTTSLRG
;
A
#
# COMPACT_ATOMS: atom_id res chain seq x y z
N MET A 1 -3.98 32.84 -29.11
CA MET A 1 -5.05 32.27 -28.24
C MET A 1 -5.77 31.19 -29.04
N SER A 2 -5.33 29.94 -28.86
CA SER A 2 -6.04 28.65 -29.09
C SER A 2 -4.95 27.55 -29.04
N VAL A 3 -4.55 27.00 -27.88
CA VAL A 3 -5.30 26.13 -26.94
C VAL A 3 -5.52 24.73 -27.53
N PHE A 4 -4.70 23.80 -27.02
CA PHE A 4 -4.76 22.32 -26.98
C PHE A 4 -4.76 21.50 -28.27
N ASP A 5 -3.62 20.85 -28.53
CA ASP A 5 -3.57 19.43 -28.92
C ASP A 5 -2.21 18.84 -28.50
N GLU A 6 -2.08 18.47 -27.22
CA GLU A 6 -0.99 17.60 -26.73
C GLU A 6 -1.52 16.16 -26.70
N PRO A 7 -0.88 15.19 -27.37
CA PRO A 7 -1.26 13.80 -27.23
C PRO A 7 -0.87 13.30 -25.83
N ALA A 8 -1.86 12.76 -25.12
CA ALA A 8 -1.76 12.29 -23.74
C ALA A 8 -0.59 11.32 -23.47
N GLU A 9 0.42 11.79 -22.74
CA GLU A 9 1.50 10.99 -22.10
C GLU A 9 1.07 10.36 -20.75
N GLU A 10 -0.20 10.49 -20.36
CA GLU A 10 -0.71 10.00 -19.07
C GLU A 10 -0.63 8.47 -18.79
N PRO A 11 -0.63 7.52 -19.76
CA PRO A 11 -0.65 6.10 -19.41
C PRO A 11 0.68 5.54 -18.88
N ASP A 12 1.81 6.21 -19.11
CA ASP A 12 3.13 5.71 -18.68
C ASP A 12 3.49 6.09 -17.24
N GLN A 13 3.05 7.26 -16.75
CA GLN A 13 3.23 7.65 -15.34
C GLN A 13 2.54 6.70 -14.37
N ILE A 14 1.31 6.28 -14.66
CA ILE A 14 0.55 5.38 -13.78
C ILE A 14 1.20 3.98 -13.74
N ARG A 15 1.72 3.51 -14.87
CA ARG A 15 2.44 2.22 -14.94
C ARG A 15 3.73 2.22 -14.15
N ASP A 16 4.49 3.32 -14.19
CA ASP A 16 5.73 3.42 -13.43
C ASP A 16 5.48 3.64 -11.93
N GLN A 17 4.44 4.37 -11.55
CA GLN A 17 3.99 4.46 -10.15
C GLN A 17 3.52 3.10 -9.60
N LEU A 18 2.76 2.32 -10.39
CA LEU A 18 2.34 0.96 -10.00
C LEU A 18 3.53 0.01 -9.83
N ARG A 19 4.54 0.12 -10.69
CA ARG A 19 5.78 -0.69 -10.60
C ARG A 19 6.61 -0.34 -9.36
N GLN A 20 6.62 0.94 -8.95
CA GLN A 20 7.27 1.35 -7.70
C GLN A 20 6.60 0.72 -6.47
N LEU A 21 5.27 0.58 -6.47
CA LEU A 21 4.53 -0.05 -5.37
C LEU A 21 4.89 -1.52 -5.18
N PHE A 22 5.07 -2.28 -6.27
CA PHE A 22 5.46 -3.70 -6.22
C PHE A 22 6.86 -3.94 -5.62
N ARG A 23 7.71 -2.90 -5.57
CA ARG A 23 9.07 -3.01 -5.01
C ARG A 23 9.07 -3.11 -3.48
N TYR A 24 8.09 -2.52 -2.81
CA TYR A 24 7.93 -2.57 -1.35
C TYR A 24 6.80 -3.50 -0.92
N ARG A 25 6.52 -4.55 -1.71
CA ARG A 25 5.51 -5.57 -1.36
C ARG A 25 5.70 -6.15 0.05
N ALA A 26 6.93 -6.19 0.56
CA ALA A 26 7.21 -6.62 1.93
C ALA A 26 6.61 -5.68 2.98
N LEU A 27 6.62 -4.36 2.76
CA LEU A 27 5.99 -3.37 3.66
C LEU A 27 4.47 -3.45 3.57
N VAL A 28 3.92 -3.66 2.37
CA VAL A 28 2.48 -3.84 2.17
C VAL A 28 1.99 -5.12 2.86
N VAL A 29 2.72 -6.23 2.69
CA VAL A 29 2.43 -7.51 3.36
C VAL A 29 2.60 -7.39 4.88
N LEU A 30 3.64 -6.71 5.35
CA LEU A 30 3.84 -6.46 6.78
C LEU A 30 2.67 -5.65 7.37
N GLY A 31 2.24 -4.60 6.68
CA GLY A 31 1.07 -3.80 7.08
C GLY A 31 -0.21 -4.65 7.15
N LEU A 32 -0.47 -5.47 6.12
CA LEU A 32 -1.60 -6.40 6.09
C LEU A 32 -1.58 -7.39 7.28
N VAL A 33 -0.43 -8.02 7.53
CA VAL A 33 -0.27 -9.00 8.61
C VAL A 33 -0.45 -8.34 9.98
N LEU A 34 0.17 -7.17 10.21
CA LEU A 34 -0.01 -6.41 11.45
C LEU A 34 -1.46 -5.97 11.65
N GLY A 35 -2.13 -5.55 10.58
CA GLY A 35 -3.55 -5.19 10.60
C GLY A 35 -4.44 -6.37 10.98
N MET A 36 -4.22 -7.55 10.39
CA MET A 36 -4.93 -8.77 10.75
C MET A 36 -4.65 -9.21 12.19
N LEU A 37 -3.39 -9.14 12.63
CA LEU A 37 -3.03 -9.45 14.03
C LEU A 37 -3.71 -8.48 15.00
N GLY A 38 -3.78 -7.19 14.66
CA GLY A 38 -4.50 -6.19 15.44
C GLY A 38 -6.00 -6.46 15.50
N GLY A 39 -6.64 -6.76 14.37
CA GLY A 39 -8.05 -7.16 14.33
C GLY A 39 -8.34 -8.43 15.12
N GLY A 40 -7.46 -9.43 15.03
CA GLY A 40 -7.54 -10.65 15.83
C GLY A 40 -7.36 -10.40 17.33
N ALA A 41 -6.41 -9.54 17.71
CA ALA A 41 -6.21 -9.14 19.11
C ALA A 41 -7.43 -8.42 19.68
N VAL A 42 -8.02 -7.48 18.94
CA VAL A 42 -9.28 -6.81 19.34
C VAL A 42 -10.40 -7.82 19.50
N SER A 43 -10.50 -8.83 18.62
CA SER A 43 -11.51 -9.89 18.72
C SER A 43 -11.29 -10.84 19.90
N LEU A 44 -10.05 -11.11 20.29
CA LEU A 44 -9.72 -12.00 21.40
C LEU A 44 -9.82 -11.30 22.75
N LEU A 45 -9.53 -9.99 22.79
CA LEU A 45 -9.62 -9.15 23.98
C LEU A 45 -11.04 -8.62 24.20
N GLY A 46 -11.80 -8.38 23.12
CA GLY A 46 -13.20 -8.00 23.17
C GLY A 46 -14.06 -9.22 23.44
N GLY A 47 -14.61 -9.32 24.65
CA GLY A 47 -15.53 -10.40 25.02
C GLY A 47 -16.71 -10.51 24.05
N SER A 48 -17.23 -11.73 23.87
CA SER A 48 -18.47 -11.95 23.13
C SER A 48 -19.65 -11.40 23.92
N THR A 49 -20.42 -10.50 23.30
CA THR A 49 -21.67 -10.00 23.86
C THR A 49 -22.84 -10.76 23.26
N TYR A 50 -23.79 -11.16 24.08
CA TYR A 50 -25.00 -11.87 23.70
C TYR A 50 -26.22 -11.04 24.09
N THR A 51 -27.12 -10.80 23.14
CA THR A 51 -28.37 -10.07 23.39
C THR A 51 -29.53 -11.07 23.45
N ALA A 52 -30.26 -11.09 24.56
CA ALA A 52 -31.53 -11.80 24.66
C ALA A 52 -32.71 -10.81 24.55
N THR A 53 -33.86 -11.28 24.09
CA THR A 53 -35.06 -10.45 23.88
C THR A 53 -36.29 -11.11 24.48
N GLY A 54 -37.04 -10.37 25.30
CA GLY A 54 -38.31 -10.80 25.90
C GLY A 54 -39.42 -9.81 25.55
N GLU A 55 -40.62 -10.31 25.32
CA GLU A 55 -41.77 -9.50 24.87
C GLU A 55 -42.95 -9.67 25.81
N VAL A 56 -43.54 -8.54 26.20
CA VAL A 56 -44.65 -8.47 27.17
C VAL A 56 -45.76 -7.61 26.59
N VAL A 57 -46.97 -8.15 26.52
CA VAL A 57 -48.17 -7.36 26.23
C VAL A 57 -48.71 -6.78 27.52
N VAL A 58 -48.94 -5.47 27.51
CA VAL A 58 -49.35 -4.68 28.68
C VAL A 58 -50.86 -4.55 28.71
N HIS A 59 -51.49 -5.11 29.75
CA HIS A 59 -52.94 -4.97 29.96
C HIS A 59 -53.27 -3.71 30.75
N ALA A 60 -54.45 -3.15 30.51
CA ALA A 60 -54.93 -1.99 31.24
C ALA A 60 -55.60 -2.44 32.54
N ILE A 61 -55.10 -1.94 33.67
CA ILE A 61 -55.71 -2.21 34.97
C ILE A 61 -56.63 -1.04 35.31
N SER A 62 -57.94 -1.26 35.27
CA SER A 62 -58.92 -0.23 35.63
C SER A 62 -58.91 0.00 37.15
N THR A 63 -58.45 1.17 37.60
CA THR A 63 -58.41 1.51 39.04
C THR A 63 -59.51 2.50 39.48
N ALA A 64 -60.36 2.96 38.57
CA ALA A 64 -61.41 3.94 38.85
C ALA A 64 -62.72 3.63 38.07
N PRO A 65 -63.36 2.47 38.29
CA PRO A 65 -64.57 2.07 37.55
C PRO A 65 -65.82 2.93 37.82
N PHE A 66 -65.75 3.89 38.76
CA PHE A 66 -66.90 4.69 39.23
C PHE A 66 -66.84 6.18 38.86
N GLU A 67 -65.83 6.63 38.11
CA GLU A 67 -65.76 8.03 37.66
C GLU A 67 -66.75 8.27 36.50
N ALA A 68 -67.63 9.25 36.66
CA ALA A 68 -68.61 9.63 35.65
C ALA A 68 -67.89 10.23 34.43
N GLY A 69 -67.93 9.53 33.29
CA GLY A 69 -67.30 9.98 32.06
C GLY A 69 -66.49 8.93 31.30
N GLY A 70 -66.39 7.70 31.82
CA GLY A 70 -65.98 6.50 31.06
C GLY A 70 -64.84 6.75 30.08
N VAL A 71 -63.67 7.15 30.56
CA VAL A 71 -62.48 7.19 29.70
C VAL A 71 -62.21 5.76 29.27
N SER A 72 -62.34 5.48 27.97
CA SER A 72 -62.06 4.18 27.37
C SER A 72 -60.72 3.65 27.89
N VAL A 73 -60.73 2.43 28.43
CA VAL A 73 -59.59 1.73 29.05
C VAL A 73 -58.34 1.77 28.16
N ASP A 74 -58.51 1.76 26.83
CA ASP A 74 -57.44 1.82 25.83
C ASP A 74 -56.69 3.17 25.77
N LYS A 75 -57.32 4.28 26.20
CA LYS A 75 -56.68 5.61 26.28
C LYS A 75 -55.91 5.84 27.57
N GLN A 76 -55.93 4.89 28.50
CA GLN A 76 -55.30 5.03 29.83
C GLN A 76 -53.84 4.54 29.86
N ILE A 77 -53.40 3.75 28.88
CA ILE A 77 -52.01 3.28 28.81
C ILE A 77 -51.18 4.18 27.89
N SER A 78 -50.24 4.91 28.47
CA SER A 78 -49.15 5.54 27.72
C SER A 78 -47.97 4.58 27.67
N MET A 79 -47.73 3.95 26.51
CA MET A 79 -46.60 3.03 26.34
C MET A 79 -45.25 3.72 26.54
N GLY A 80 -45.16 5.02 26.30
CA GLY A 80 -43.97 5.81 26.63
C GLY A 80 -43.70 5.85 28.14
N THR A 81 -44.76 5.97 28.95
CA THR A 81 -44.68 5.93 30.41
C THR A 81 -44.37 4.52 30.91
N GLU A 82 -45.01 3.49 30.35
CA GLU A 82 -44.75 2.09 30.69
C GLU A 82 -43.30 1.69 30.41
N ARG A 83 -42.74 2.12 29.27
CA ARG A 83 -41.32 1.95 28.95
C ARG A 83 -40.40 2.58 30.00
N GLN A 84 -40.74 3.78 30.49
CA GLN A 84 -39.95 4.47 31.52
C GLN A 84 -40.05 3.76 32.88
N ILE A 85 -41.22 3.22 33.21
CA ILE A 85 -41.44 2.40 34.43
C ILE A 85 -40.62 1.10 34.34
N ALA A 86 -40.65 0.42 33.20
CA ALA A 86 -39.86 -0.78 32.94
C ALA A 86 -38.35 -0.53 33.08
N GLN A 87 -37.87 0.67 32.75
CA GLN A 87 -36.49 1.11 32.93
C GLN A 87 -36.18 1.71 34.31
N SER A 88 -37.13 1.68 35.26
CA SER A 88 -36.96 2.33 36.56
C SER A 88 -36.04 1.55 37.52
N ALA A 89 -35.45 2.26 38.48
CA ALA A 89 -34.63 1.64 39.53
C ALA A 89 -35.42 0.64 40.40
N SER A 90 -36.73 0.83 40.55
CA SER A 90 -37.61 -0.08 41.31
C SER A 90 -37.74 -1.43 40.61
N VAL A 91 -37.93 -1.44 39.28
CA VAL A 91 -37.98 -2.68 38.49
C VAL A 91 -36.60 -3.34 38.45
N ALA A 92 -35.52 -2.57 38.29
CA ALA A 92 -34.16 -3.11 38.36
C ALA A 92 -33.83 -3.74 39.73
N ALA A 93 -34.31 -3.15 40.82
CA ALA A 93 -34.18 -3.72 42.16
C ALA A 93 -35.01 -5.01 42.33
N GLY A 94 -36.19 -5.08 41.71
CA GLY A 94 -36.98 -6.31 41.63
C GLY A 94 -36.25 -7.42 40.88
N ALA A 95 -35.71 -7.11 39.70
CA ALA A 95 -34.94 -8.05 38.89
C ALA A 95 -33.69 -8.56 39.63
N ALA A 96 -32.96 -7.65 40.30
CA ALA A 96 -31.79 -7.99 41.10
C ALA A 96 -32.07 -9.02 42.21
N LYS A 97 -33.27 -9.00 42.81
CA LYS A 97 -33.66 -9.96 43.86
C LYS A 97 -33.85 -11.38 43.31
N ALA A 98 -34.29 -11.50 42.06
CA ALA A 98 -34.52 -12.80 41.41
C ALA A 98 -33.22 -13.46 40.91
N LEU A 99 -32.14 -12.69 40.79
CA LEU A 99 -30.87 -13.14 40.21
C LEU A 99 -29.87 -13.63 41.29
N LYS A 100 -29.14 -14.70 40.96
CA LYS A 100 -28.02 -15.21 41.78
C LYS A 100 -26.75 -15.23 40.93
N PRO A 101 -25.59 -14.72 41.41
CA PRO A 101 -25.35 -14.02 42.68
C PRO A 101 -25.94 -12.59 42.71
N ALA A 102 -26.00 -12.00 43.91
CA ALA A 102 -26.53 -10.66 44.14
C ALA A 102 -25.83 -9.64 43.24
N THR A 103 -26.59 -9.04 42.32
CA THR A 103 -26.08 -8.08 41.34
C THR A 103 -26.58 -6.68 41.70
N GLU A 104 -25.72 -5.67 41.55
CA GLU A 104 -26.06 -4.28 41.88
C GLU A 104 -27.14 -3.73 40.91
N PRO A 105 -28.29 -3.22 41.41
CA PRO A 105 -29.40 -2.77 40.56
C PRO A 105 -29.00 -1.66 39.57
N ALA A 106 -28.07 -0.78 39.97
CA ALA A 106 -27.61 0.33 39.13
C ALA A 106 -26.84 -0.16 37.88
N ARG A 107 -26.11 -1.27 37.98
CA ARG A 107 -25.42 -1.87 36.82
C ARG A 107 -26.42 -2.52 35.87
N LEU A 108 -27.43 -3.19 36.43
CA LEU A 108 -28.47 -3.85 35.64
C LEU A 108 -29.28 -2.86 34.81
N GLN A 109 -29.58 -1.68 35.37
CA GLN A 109 -30.36 -0.66 34.67
C GLN A 109 -29.64 -0.10 33.43
N ARG A 110 -28.30 0.02 33.47
CA ARG A 110 -27.52 0.66 32.40
C ARG A 110 -27.54 -0.13 31.09
N ASP A 111 -27.48 -1.45 31.19
CA ASP A 111 -27.32 -2.34 30.05
C ASP A 111 -28.67 -2.90 29.55
N LEU A 112 -29.78 -2.52 30.20
CA LEU A 112 -31.15 -2.82 29.78
C LEU A 112 -31.66 -1.83 28.72
N ARG A 113 -32.19 -2.36 27.62
CA ARG A 113 -32.95 -1.58 26.62
C ARG A 113 -34.40 -2.03 26.62
N VAL A 114 -35.31 -1.06 26.68
CA VAL A 114 -36.75 -1.33 26.57
C VAL A 114 -37.28 -0.49 25.44
N SER A 115 -37.97 -1.11 24.49
CA SER A 115 -38.61 -0.45 23.36
C SER A 115 -40.08 -0.85 23.26
N ASN A 116 -40.85 -0.07 22.52
CA ASN A 116 -42.23 -0.37 22.17
C ASN A 116 -42.37 -0.25 20.65
N PRO A 117 -42.71 -1.32 19.93
CA PRO A 117 -43.03 -1.23 18.51
C PRO A 117 -44.21 -0.26 18.25
N PRO A 118 -44.22 0.47 17.11
CA PRO A 118 -45.29 1.42 16.80
C PRO A 118 -46.67 0.77 16.77
N GLU A 119 -47.68 1.46 17.29
CA GLU A 119 -49.08 0.99 17.34
C GLU A 119 -49.28 -0.35 18.07
N THR A 120 -48.39 -0.68 19.03
CA THR A 120 -48.54 -1.87 19.87
C THR A 120 -48.61 -1.52 21.35
N GLN A 121 -49.24 -2.41 22.12
CA GLN A 121 -49.19 -2.45 23.59
C GLN A 121 -48.12 -3.45 24.07
N THR A 122 -47.04 -3.64 23.31
CA THR A 122 -46.00 -4.63 23.61
C THR A 122 -44.70 -3.95 24.01
N LEU A 123 -44.15 -4.29 25.17
CA LEU A 123 -42.79 -3.90 25.55
C LEU A 123 -41.80 -5.00 25.18
N MET A 124 -40.74 -4.60 24.48
CA MET A 124 -39.61 -5.46 24.14
C MET A 124 -38.42 -5.12 25.04
N PHE A 125 -37.99 -6.08 25.84
CA PHE A 125 -36.86 -6.02 26.76
C PHE A 125 -35.66 -6.69 26.11
N GLU A 126 -34.56 -5.96 25.96
CA GLU A 126 -33.29 -6.46 25.47
C GLU A 126 -32.20 -6.26 26.52
N TYR A 127 -31.36 -7.28 26.71
CA TYR A 127 -30.24 -7.20 27.63
C TYR A 127 -28.99 -7.85 27.03
N ASP A 128 -27.88 -7.12 27.09
CA ASP A 128 -26.57 -7.55 26.64
C ASP A 128 -25.77 -8.19 27.79
N ALA A 129 -25.31 -9.44 27.63
CA ALA A 129 -24.50 -10.15 28.63
C ALA A 129 -23.30 -10.89 28.02
N ASP A 130 -22.40 -11.34 28.88
CA ASP A 130 -21.17 -12.10 28.55
C ASP A 130 -21.44 -13.58 28.22
N SER A 131 -22.62 -14.10 28.57
CA SER A 131 -23.04 -15.45 28.23
C SER A 131 -24.51 -15.51 27.80
N PRO A 132 -24.88 -16.47 26.94
CA PRO A 132 -26.25 -16.60 26.43
C PRO A 132 -27.25 -16.93 27.55
N ASP A 133 -26.87 -17.79 28.50
CA ASP A 133 -27.72 -18.15 29.64
C ASP A 133 -27.96 -16.95 30.57
N ARG A 134 -26.92 -16.13 30.77
CA ARG A 134 -27.03 -14.94 31.61
C ARG A 134 -27.89 -13.87 30.95
N ALA A 135 -27.76 -13.66 29.64
CA ALA A 135 -28.62 -12.73 28.89
C ALA A 135 -30.10 -13.12 29.03
N SER A 136 -30.41 -14.40 28.82
CA SER A 136 -31.75 -14.97 29.00
C SER A 136 -32.27 -14.78 30.43
N ALA A 137 -31.48 -15.14 31.44
CA ALA A 137 -31.87 -15.00 32.85
C ALA A 137 -32.15 -13.54 33.24
N LEU A 138 -31.32 -12.60 32.75
CA LEU A 138 -31.47 -11.17 33.02
C LEU A 138 -32.75 -10.60 32.41
N VAL A 139 -32.99 -10.85 31.12
CA VAL A 139 -34.22 -10.40 30.46
C VAL A 139 -35.46 -10.96 31.14
N ASN A 140 -35.48 -12.26 31.44
CA ASN A 140 -36.63 -12.89 32.10
C ASN A 140 -36.85 -12.32 33.51
N ALA A 141 -35.79 -12.05 34.27
CA ALA A 141 -35.89 -11.40 35.58
C ALA A 141 -36.47 -9.97 35.48
N PHE A 142 -36.09 -9.20 34.46
CA PHE A 142 -36.65 -7.87 34.21
C PHE A 142 -38.11 -7.90 33.80
N VAL A 143 -38.49 -8.82 32.92
CA VAL A 143 -39.88 -9.03 32.50
C VAL A 143 -40.76 -9.35 33.70
N HIS A 144 -40.36 -10.30 34.54
CA HIS A 144 -41.10 -10.66 35.75
C HIS A 144 -41.16 -9.50 36.75
N ALA A 145 -40.03 -8.84 37.02
CA ALA A 145 -39.99 -7.71 37.94
C ALA A 145 -40.87 -6.53 37.51
N TYR A 146 -41.02 -6.31 36.20
CA TYR A 146 -41.91 -5.28 35.67
C TYR A 146 -43.39 -5.63 35.89
N LEU A 147 -43.77 -6.88 35.58
CA LEU A 147 -45.14 -7.35 35.81
C LEU A 147 -45.51 -7.34 37.30
N ASP A 148 -44.60 -7.82 38.17
CA ASP A 148 -44.76 -7.78 39.62
C ASP A 148 -44.92 -6.34 40.11
N TYR A 149 -44.09 -5.40 39.63
CA TYR A 149 -44.22 -3.99 39.98
C TYR A 149 -45.59 -3.41 39.62
N ARG A 150 -46.12 -3.73 38.42
CA ARG A 150 -47.44 -3.24 38.00
C ARG A 150 -48.55 -3.83 38.85
N GLN A 151 -48.49 -5.13 39.13
CA GLN A 151 -49.48 -5.81 39.97
C GLN A 151 -49.46 -5.27 41.41
N ASP A 152 -48.28 -5.07 42.00
CA ASP A 152 -48.11 -4.47 43.32
C ASP A 152 -48.62 -3.02 43.36
N ALA A 153 -48.31 -2.23 42.33
CA ALA A 153 -48.80 -0.85 42.25
C ALA A 153 -50.33 -0.79 42.13
N ALA A 154 -50.94 -1.69 41.38
CA ALA A 154 -52.39 -1.77 41.22
C ALA A 154 -53.08 -2.22 42.52
N THR A 155 -52.62 -3.31 43.13
CA THR A 155 -53.16 -3.82 44.40
C THR A 155 -53.03 -2.79 45.51
N GLN A 156 -51.88 -2.12 45.64
CA GLN A 156 -51.71 -1.04 46.63
C GLN A 156 -52.65 0.15 46.40
N ARG A 157 -52.96 0.51 45.15
CA ARG A 157 -53.92 1.57 44.84
C ARG A 157 -55.35 1.14 45.21
N ILE A 158 -55.72 -0.09 44.86
CA ILE A 158 -57.02 -0.68 45.22
C ILE A 158 -57.14 -0.72 46.74
N ASP A 159 -56.15 -1.23 47.45
CA ASP A 159 -56.14 -1.35 48.91
C ASP A 159 -56.22 0.01 49.60
N LYS A 160 -55.48 1.02 49.12
CA LYS A 160 -55.58 2.40 49.64
C LYS A 160 -56.99 2.96 49.44
N THR A 161 -57.59 2.73 48.28
CA THR A 161 -58.95 3.21 47.96
C THR A 161 -59.99 2.49 48.80
N VAL A 162 -59.91 1.17 48.91
CA VAL A 162 -60.76 0.35 49.78
C VAL A 162 -60.61 0.78 51.24
N SER A 163 -59.38 1.03 51.71
CA SER A 163 -59.11 1.51 53.06
C SER A 163 -59.76 2.88 53.32
N LYS A 164 -59.65 3.80 52.36
CA LYS A 164 -60.32 5.11 52.43
C LYS A 164 -61.85 4.98 52.50
N LEU A 165 -62.46 4.24 51.59
CA LEU A 165 -63.92 4.00 51.58
C LEU A 165 -64.38 3.28 52.84
N SER A 166 -63.60 2.32 53.35
CA SER A 166 -63.90 1.63 54.60
C SER A 166 -63.85 2.56 55.82
N THR A 167 -62.99 3.59 55.77
CA THR A 167 -62.88 4.61 56.82
C THR A 167 -64.07 5.57 56.79
N GLU A 168 -64.54 5.96 55.59
CA GLU A 168 -65.74 6.77 55.39
C GLU A 168 -67.04 6.03 55.77
N LEU A 169 -67.06 4.70 55.57
CA LEU A 169 -68.21 3.85 55.89
C LEU A 169 -68.43 3.68 57.41
N LYS A 170 -67.37 3.69 58.23
CA LYS A 170 -67.46 3.53 59.70
C LYS A 170 -68.36 4.56 60.39
N PRO A 171 -68.18 5.89 60.23
CA PRO A 171 -69.04 6.87 60.88
C PRO A 171 -70.50 6.78 60.44
N LEU A 172 -70.77 6.47 59.17
CA LEU A 172 -72.14 6.26 58.67
C LEU A 172 -72.81 5.06 59.33
N GLN A 173 -72.07 3.97 59.55
CA GLN A 173 -72.57 2.81 60.30
C GLN A 173 -72.88 3.15 61.76
N GLU A 174 -72.04 3.95 62.42
CA GLU A 174 -72.30 4.38 63.80
C GLU A 174 -73.48 5.37 63.90
N GLN A 175 -73.60 6.32 62.96
CA GLN A 175 -74.76 7.22 62.86
C GLN A 175 -76.06 6.42 62.68
N ARG A 176 -76.06 5.42 61.79
CA ARG A 176 -77.20 4.50 61.62
C ARG A 176 -77.54 3.77 62.92
N LYS A 177 -76.55 3.24 63.66
CA LYS A 177 -76.81 2.57 64.96
C LYS A 177 -77.42 3.49 66.00
N VAL A 178 -76.97 4.75 66.07
CA VAL A 178 -77.53 5.76 67.00
C VAL A 178 -78.97 6.11 66.60
N LEU A 179 -79.23 6.27 65.30
CA LEU A 179 -80.56 6.55 64.77
C LEU A 179 -81.53 5.38 65.01
N ASP A 180 -81.09 4.13 64.79
CA ASP A 180 -81.84 2.91 65.09
C ASP A 180 -82.25 2.85 66.59
N ARG A 181 -81.33 3.24 67.51
CA ARG A 181 -81.64 3.32 68.95
C ARG A 181 -82.66 4.42 69.27
N ARG A 182 -82.58 5.58 68.62
CA ARG A 182 -83.52 6.70 68.82
C ARG A 182 -84.93 6.33 68.36
N ILE A 183 -85.05 5.71 67.20
CA ILE A 183 -86.31 5.20 66.65
C ILE A 183 -86.92 4.15 67.59
N ALA A 184 -86.10 3.26 68.16
CA ALA A 184 -86.54 2.26 69.13
C ALA A 184 -87.00 2.85 70.48
N ALA A 185 -86.36 3.94 70.93
CA ALA A 185 -86.69 4.61 72.19
C ALA A 185 -87.90 5.56 72.11
N GLY A 186 -88.40 5.87 70.91
CA GLY A 186 -89.58 6.73 70.70
C GLY A 186 -89.38 8.21 71.06
N SER A 187 -88.14 8.66 71.18
CA SER A 187 -87.77 9.99 71.70
C SER A 187 -87.66 11.09 70.63
N GLY A 188 -88.15 10.86 69.41
CA GLY A 188 -88.03 11.76 68.25
C GLY A 188 -89.19 11.66 67.25
N GLY A 189 -89.07 12.39 66.13
CA GLY A 189 -90.06 12.40 65.04
C GLY A 189 -89.95 11.13 64.18
N ARG A 190 -90.88 10.18 64.35
CA ARG A 190 -90.80 8.85 63.72
C ARG A 190 -90.70 8.87 62.19
N ALA A 191 -91.40 9.79 61.52
CA ALA A 191 -91.39 9.87 60.05
C ALA A 191 -90.09 10.49 59.49
N THR A 192 -89.50 11.45 60.20
CA THR A 192 -88.24 12.10 59.80
C THR A 192 -87.05 11.17 60.03
N ASP A 193 -87.01 10.50 61.19
CA ASP A 193 -85.94 9.57 61.54
C ASP A 193 -85.90 8.34 60.60
N GLU A 194 -87.06 7.83 60.16
CA GLU A 194 -87.12 6.71 59.20
C GLU A 194 -86.63 7.13 57.79
N SER A 195 -86.88 8.37 57.38
CA SER A 195 -86.39 8.90 56.10
C SER A 195 -84.87 9.07 56.10
N GLU A 196 -84.30 9.62 57.18
CA GLU A 196 -82.85 9.70 57.37
C GLU A 196 -82.18 8.33 57.39
N ARG A 197 -82.82 7.34 58.03
CA ARG A 197 -82.35 5.94 58.05
C ARG A 197 -82.31 5.33 56.65
N SER A 198 -83.37 5.52 55.86
CA SER A 198 -83.42 5.01 54.48
C SER A 198 -82.30 5.60 53.61
N ASN A 199 -82.00 6.89 53.78
CA ASN A 199 -80.91 7.57 53.08
C ASN A 199 -79.54 6.99 53.49
N LEU A 200 -79.28 6.83 54.79
CA LEU A 200 -78.03 6.23 55.30
C LEU A 200 -77.85 4.77 54.85
N VAL A 201 -78.92 3.97 54.83
CA VAL A 201 -78.86 2.58 54.36
C VAL A 201 -78.48 2.52 52.88
N SER A 202 -79.05 3.42 52.06
CA SER A 202 -78.74 3.51 50.64
C SER A 202 -77.28 3.92 50.40
N GLU A 203 -76.78 4.89 51.15
CA GLU A 203 -75.38 5.35 51.07
C GLU A 203 -74.38 4.26 51.53
N ILE A 204 -74.69 3.54 52.63
CA ILE A 204 -73.88 2.41 53.10
C ILE A 204 -73.87 1.28 52.05
N ALA A 205 -75.02 0.96 51.44
CA ALA A 205 -75.10 -0.08 50.42
C ALA A 205 -74.30 0.28 49.16
N ASP A 206 -74.33 1.55 48.74
CA ASP A 206 -73.52 2.06 47.63
C ASP A 206 -72.02 1.93 47.93
N LEU A 207 -71.56 2.40 49.10
CA LEU A 207 -70.14 2.28 49.50
C LEU A 207 -69.69 0.82 49.61
N GLN A 208 -70.53 -0.08 50.13
CA GLN A 208 -70.24 -1.52 50.18
C GLN A 208 -70.17 -2.13 48.78
N GLY A 209 -71.07 -1.75 47.87
CA GLY A 209 -71.06 -2.18 46.48
C GLY A 209 -69.78 -1.78 45.76
N ARG A 210 -69.32 -0.53 45.97
CA ARG A 210 -68.04 -0.02 45.44
C ARG A 210 -66.85 -0.79 45.97
N ILE A 211 -66.80 -1.06 47.29
CA ILE A 211 -65.70 -1.84 47.90
C ILE A 211 -65.63 -3.26 47.33
N SER A 212 -66.76 -3.96 47.26
CA SER A 212 -66.81 -5.33 46.73
C SER A 212 -66.38 -5.40 45.27
N SER A 213 -66.82 -4.43 44.47
CA SER A 213 -66.45 -4.31 43.06
C SER A 213 -64.96 -4.01 42.87
N LEU A 214 -64.35 -3.14 43.69
CA LEU A 214 -62.91 -2.88 43.66
C LEU A 214 -62.09 -4.11 44.01
N LYS A 215 -62.56 -4.91 44.97
CA LYS A 215 -61.88 -6.16 45.38
C LYS A 215 -61.96 -7.27 44.33
N SER A 216 -62.95 -7.23 43.43
CA SER A 216 -63.12 -8.20 42.36
C SER A 216 -62.47 -7.78 41.03
N LEU A 217 -61.81 -6.62 40.97
CA LEU A 217 -61.13 -6.18 39.75
C LEU A 217 -59.99 -7.13 39.40
N ASP A 218 -59.87 -7.44 38.11
CA ASP A 218 -58.72 -8.15 37.59
C ASP A 218 -57.48 -7.25 37.68
N THR A 219 -56.44 -7.75 38.34
CA THR A 219 -55.16 -7.05 38.54
C THR A 219 -54.05 -7.62 37.65
N THR A 220 -54.39 -8.45 36.67
CA THR A 220 -53.43 -9.04 35.74
C THR A 220 -52.65 -7.95 35.00
N PRO A 221 -51.32 -7.84 35.21
CA PRO A 221 -50.52 -6.74 34.69
C PRO A 221 -50.15 -6.88 33.21
N GLY A 222 -50.31 -8.05 32.60
CA GLY A 222 -49.83 -8.31 31.25
C GLY A 222 -49.49 -9.78 31.05
N ASP A 223 -49.26 -10.14 29.79
CA ASP A 223 -48.87 -11.49 29.39
C ASP A 223 -47.47 -11.49 28.77
N ILE A 224 -46.68 -12.51 29.09
CA ILE A 224 -45.38 -12.74 28.45
C ILE A 224 -45.63 -13.44 27.11
N VAL A 225 -45.48 -12.71 26.02
CA VAL A 225 -45.63 -13.23 24.65
C VAL A 225 -44.42 -14.04 24.25
N ARG A 226 -43.23 -13.57 24.62
CA ARG A 226 -41.95 -14.23 24.32
C ARG A 226 -41.04 -14.19 25.52
N LYS A 227 -40.60 -15.37 25.96
CA LYS A 227 -39.55 -15.50 26.97
C LYS A 227 -38.19 -15.23 26.33
N GLY A 228 -37.27 -14.65 27.08
CA GLY A 228 -35.89 -14.47 26.63
C GLY A 228 -35.20 -15.83 26.55
N ASP A 229 -35.06 -16.38 25.35
CA ASP A 229 -34.31 -17.61 25.11
C ASP A 229 -32.79 -17.31 24.99
N PRO A 230 -31.89 -18.25 25.35
CA PRO A 230 -30.46 -18.08 25.16
C PRO A 230 -30.13 -17.92 23.66
N PRO A 231 -29.49 -16.80 23.24
CA PRO A 231 -29.15 -16.60 21.83
C PRO A 231 -28.08 -17.60 21.38
N ALA A 232 -28.26 -18.18 20.20
CA ALA A 232 -27.34 -19.18 19.65
C ALA A 232 -26.01 -18.58 19.15
N PHE A 233 -25.99 -17.29 18.81
CA PHE A 233 -24.83 -16.60 18.28
C PHE A 233 -24.58 -15.27 19.03
N PRO A 234 -23.31 -14.86 19.19
CA PRO A 234 -22.99 -13.56 19.77
C PRO A 234 -23.44 -12.42 18.86
N SER A 235 -23.87 -11.33 19.48
CA SER A 235 -24.26 -10.08 18.82
C SER A 235 -23.06 -9.20 18.45
N SER A 236 -21.85 -9.54 18.92
CA SER A 236 -20.62 -8.79 18.62
C SER A 236 -20.10 -9.07 17.20
N PRO A 237 -19.32 -8.13 16.61
CA PRO A 237 -18.70 -8.35 15.30
C PRO A 237 -17.84 -9.62 15.32
N GLY A 238 -18.16 -10.58 14.45
CA GLY A 238 -17.43 -11.84 14.39
C GLY A 238 -15.94 -11.65 14.06
N LEU A 239 -15.12 -12.62 14.46
CA LEU A 239 -13.67 -12.64 14.23
C LEU A 239 -13.31 -12.34 12.76
N VAL A 240 -14.08 -12.88 11.81
CA VAL A 240 -13.87 -12.63 10.37
C VAL A 240 -14.05 -11.16 10.00
N VAL A 241 -15.06 -10.47 10.57
CA VAL A 241 -15.33 -9.05 10.29
C VAL A 241 -14.19 -8.19 10.84
N LEU A 242 -13.73 -8.46 12.05
CA LEU A 242 -12.61 -7.73 12.67
C LEU A 242 -11.28 -8.00 11.97
N LEU A 243 -11.03 -9.23 11.53
CA LEU A 243 -9.85 -9.56 10.72
C LEU A 243 -9.87 -8.84 9.37
N LEU A 244 -11.02 -8.79 8.69
CA LEU A 244 -11.17 -8.06 7.43
C LEU A 244 -10.99 -6.55 7.62
N ALA A 245 -11.60 -5.96 8.65
CA ALA A 245 -11.42 -4.56 8.99
C ALA A 245 -9.95 -4.23 9.29
N GLY A 246 -9.30 -5.07 10.10
CA GLY A 246 -7.87 -4.98 10.39
C GLY A 246 -6.99 -5.11 9.15
N ALA A 247 -7.31 -6.04 8.25
CA ALA A 247 -6.62 -6.22 6.97
C ALA A 247 -6.69 -4.97 6.09
N VAL A 248 -7.87 -4.33 5.99
CA VAL A 248 -8.05 -3.10 5.21
C VAL A 248 -7.21 -1.95 5.79
N VAL A 249 -7.28 -1.73 7.11
CA VAL A 249 -6.47 -0.70 7.78
C VAL A 249 -4.97 -0.96 7.61
N GLY A 250 -4.55 -2.21 7.81
CA GLY A 250 -3.17 -2.65 7.63
C GLY A 250 -2.65 -2.46 6.20
N LEU A 251 -3.50 -2.75 5.20
CA LEU A 251 -3.17 -2.54 3.80
C LEU A 251 -2.94 -1.06 3.48
N VAL A 252 -3.84 -0.18 3.93
CA VAL A 252 -3.72 1.27 3.73
C VAL A 252 -2.42 1.80 4.34
N LEU A 253 -2.12 1.41 5.60
CA LEU A 253 -0.88 1.81 6.27
C LEU A 253 0.36 1.23 5.58
N GLY A 254 0.29 -0.02 5.11
CA GLY A 254 1.38 -0.66 4.37
C GLY A 254 1.67 0.03 3.03
N ILE A 255 0.64 0.45 2.30
CA ILE A 255 0.76 1.23 1.07
C ILE A 255 1.35 2.62 1.36
N LEU A 256 0.86 3.30 2.40
CA LEU A 256 1.38 4.61 2.81
C LEU A 256 2.86 4.53 3.17
N ALA A 257 3.26 3.53 3.96
CA ALA A 257 4.66 3.31 4.33
C ALA A 257 5.54 2.98 3.11
N ALA A 258 5.03 2.17 2.18
CA ALA A 258 5.70 1.89 0.92
C ALA A 258 5.90 3.16 0.07
N TRP A 259 4.88 4.02 -0.01
CA TRP A 259 4.94 5.28 -0.73
C TRP A 259 5.96 6.25 -0.10
N VAL A 260 5.90 6.46 1.22
CA VAL A 260 6.88 7.30 1.94
C VAL A 260 8.31 6.78 1.73
N ARG A 261 8.52 5.47 1.83
CA ARG A 261 9.82 4.83 1.58
C ARG A 261 10.29 5.06 0.13
N SER A 262 9.37 5.09 -0.82
CA SER A 262 9.67 5.31 -2.24
C SER A 262 10.11 6.74 -2.54
N VAL A 263 9.46 7.72 -1.92
CA VAL A 263 9.80 9.15 -2.08
C VAL A 263 11.13 9.48 -1.41
N LEU A 264 11.44 8.82 -0.29
CA LEU A 264 12.69 9.00 0.45
C LEU A 264 13.89 8.24 -0.15
N GLU A 265 13.76 7.59 -1.31
CA GLU A 265 14.86 6.82 -1.91
C GLU A 265 15.50 7.56 -3.11
N PRO A 266 16.68 8.20 -2.94
CA PRO A 266 17.24 9.13 -3.95
C PRO A 266 18.02 8.47 -5.11
N ARG A 267 18.07 7.13 -5.18
CA ARG A 267 19.02 6.42 -6.03
C ARG A 267 18.52 6.23 -7.46
N VAL A 268 19.38 6.56 -8.43
CA VAL A 268 19.18 6.29 -9.86
C VAL A 268 19.26 4.79 -10.08
N ARG A 269 18.22 4.19 -10.67
CA ARG A 269 18.15 2.72 -10.83
C ARG A 269 17.75 2.29 -12.24
N SER A 270 17.60 3.23 -13.17
CA SER A 270 17.24 2.94 -14.56
C SER A 270 18.14 3.69 -15.55
N VAL A 271 18.26 3.16 -16.77
CA VAL A 271 18.98 3.84 -17.87
C VAL A 271 18.25 5.12 -18.26
N ALA A 272 16.91 5.09 -18.26
CA ALA A 272 16.08 6.25 -18.55
C ALA A 272 16.31 7.39 -17.55
N ASP A 273 16.37 7.09 -16.25
CA ASP A 273 16.69 8.07 -15.20
C ASP A 273 18.01 8.80 -15.52
N VAL A 274 19.04 8.08 -15.96
CA VAL A 274 20.33 8.71 -16.30
C VAL A 274 20.20 9.61 -17.54
N GLN A 275 19.47 9.15 -18.56
CA GLN A 275 19.26 9.92 -19.79
C GLN A 275 18.46 11.19 -19.54
N ASP A 276 17.44 11.10 -18.70
CA ASP A 276 16.54 12.21 -18.36
C ASP A 276 17.27 13.26 -17.52
N ASN A 277 18.01 12.84 -16.49
CA ASN A 277 18.74 13.74 -15.60
C ASN A 277 19.97 14.38 -16.27
N LEU A 278 20.76 13.63 -17.06
CA LEU A 278 21.93 14.17 -17.77
C LEU A 278 21.61 14.79 -19.13
N ARG A 279 20.37 14.62 -19.63
CA ARG A 279 19.93 15.07 -20.97
C ARG A 279 20.88 14.61 -22.09
N ALA A 280 21.44 13.42 -21.93
CA ALA A 280 22.47 12.87 -22.81
C ALA A 280 22.31 11.35 -22.93
N PRO A 281 22.70 10.74 -24.07
CA PRO A 281 22.54 9.32 -24.29
C PRO A 281 23.47 8.50 -23.38
N VAL A 282 23.06 7.27 -23.06
CA VAL A 282 23.95 6.29 -22.42
C VAL A 282 24.77 5.60 -23.51
N LEU A 283 26.08 5.85 -23.50
CA LEU A 283 27.02 5.35 -24.51
C LEU A 283 27.25 3.85 -24.38
N GLY A 284 27.21 3.32 -23.17
CA GLY A 284 27.36 1.89 -22.90
C GLY A 284 27.24 1.56 -21.41
N ILE A 285 27.11 0.26 -21.13
CA ILE A 285 27.00 -0.27 -19.77
C ILE A 285 28.14 -1.26 -19.55
N LEU A 286 29.06 -0.93 -18.65
CA LEU A 286 30.19 -1.78 -18.32
C LEU A 286 29.71 -3.00 -17.52
N PRO A 287 30.11 -4.22 -17.89
CA PRO A 287 29.85 -5.40 -17.06
C PRO A 287 30.67 -5.33 -15.78
N ARG A 288 30.23 -6.06 -14.75
CA ARG A 288 30.93 -6.14 -13.46
C ARG A 288 32.38 -6.55 -13.65
N ARG A 289 33.29 -5.87 -12.96
CA ARG A 289 34.71 -6.23 -12.94
C ARG A 289 34.87 -7.58 -12.24
N GLN A 290 35.33 -8.58 -12.99
CA GLN A 290 35.60 -9.93 -12.47
C GLN A 290 37.11 -10.07 -12.33
N GLY A 291 37.61 -10.06 -11.09
CA GLY A 291 38.95 -10.52 -10.74
C GLY A 291 40.11 -10.03 -11.62
N GLY A 292 40.58 -8.81 -11.36
CA GLY A 292 41.85 -8.29 -11.90
C GLY A 292 42.26 -7.03 -11.16
N ALA A 293 43.56 -6.83 -10.92
CA ALA A 293 44.13 -5.61 -10.34
C ALA A 293 44.53 -4.57 -11.40
N GLU A 294 44.58 -4.98 -12.67
CA GLU A 294 45.12 -4.20 -13.78
C GLU A 294 44.17 -3.08 -14.21
N LEU A 295 44.69 -1.86 -14.34
CA LEU A 295 43.88 -0.68 -14.67
C LEU A 295 43.52 -0.64 -16.16
N LEU A 296 44.41 -1.11 -17.02
CA LEU A 296 44.24 -1.24 -18.46
C LEU A 296 43.81 -2.69 -18.81
N GLU A 297 42.53 -2.86 -19.15
CA GLU A 297 41.88 -4.12 -19.53
C GLU A 297 41.78 -4.29 -21.06
N VAL A 298 41.93 -3.21 -21.83
CA VAL A 298 41.95 -3.20 -23.30
C VAL A 298 43.40 -3.37 -23.79
N GLY A 299 43.67 -4.25 -24.77
CA GLY A 299 45.04 -4.60 -25.19
C GLY A 299 45.42 -6.09 -25.05
N ARG A 300 46.71 -6.38 -24.74
CA ARG A 300 47.37 -7.73 -24.77
C ARG A 300 46.57 -8.88 -24.17
N SER A 301 45.80 -8.64 -23.11
CA SER A 301 45.05 -9.64 -22.33
C SER A 301 43.52 -9.48 -22.46
N GLY A 302 43.05 -8.48 -23.22
CA GLY A 302 41.67 -7.97 -23.23
C GLY A 302 40.67 -8.81 -24.01
N ARG A 303 40.40 -10.05 -23.58
CA ARG A 303 39.30 -10.90 -24.07
C ARG A 303 38.03 -10.84 -23.19
N GLY A 304 37.99 -9.93 -22.22
CA GLY A 304 36.89 -9.81 -21.27
C GLY A 304 35.71 -8.98 -21.81
N ASN A 305 34.50 -9.26 -21.31
CA ASN A 305 33.29 -8.52 -21.67
C ASN A 305 33.40 -6.99 -21.41
N ARG A 306 34.25 -6.55 -20.46
CA ARG A 306 34.49 -5.12 -20.21
C ARG A 306 35.32 -4.48 -21.32
N ALA A 307 36.37 -5.14 -21.80
CA ALA A 307 37.17 -4.66 -22.94
C ALA A 307 36.29 -4.44 -24.18
N GLU A 308 35.38 -5.36 -24.47
CA GLU A 308 34.44 -5.22 -25.60
C GLU A 308 33.44 -4.07 -25.40
N ALA A 309 33.00 -3.84 -24.16
CA ALA A 309 32.16 -2.68 -23.84
C ALA A 309 32.93 -1.36 -24.06
N TYR A 310 34.21 -1.29 -23.67
CA TYR A 310 35.06 -0.14 -23.93
C TYR A 310 35.27 0.09 -25.44
N ARG A 311 35.54 -0.96 -26.23
CA ARG A 311 35.63 -0.88 -27.70
C ARG A 311 34.35 -0.36 -28.32
N THR A 312 33.20 -0.86 -27.86
CA THR A 312 31.89 -0.40 -28.34
C THR A 312 31.66 1.09 -28.04
N ILE A 313 32.01 1.54 -26.83
CA ILE A 313 31.89 2.95 -26.43
C ILE A 313 32.87 3.81 -27.25
N ALA A 314 34.13 3.38 -27.39
CA ALA A 314 35.14 4.08 -28.20
C ALA A 314 34.68 4.22 -29.64
N PHE A 315 34.21 3.14 -30.28
CA PHE A 315 33.70 3.16 -31.63
C PHE A 315 32.56 4.18 -31.80
N ARG A 316 31.61 4.23 -30.86
CA ARG A 316 30.52 5.21 -30.89
C ARG A 316 31.02 6.65 -30.76
N LEU A 317 31.99 6.89 -29.88
CA LEU A 317 32.56 8.22 -29.65
C LEU A 317 33.39 8.72 -30.84
N VAL A 318 34.23 7.86 -31.45
CA VAL A 318 35.02 8.24 -32.65
C VAL A 318 34.11 8.70 -33.80
N HIS A 319 32.92 8.10 -33.93
CA HIS A 319 31.96 8.43 -34.99
C HIS A 319 30.97 9.54 -34.59
N ASP A 320 31.09 10.10 -33.39
CA ASP A 320 30.27 11.25 -32.97
C ASP A 320 30.85 12.53 -33.60
N GLN A 321 30.05 13.24 -34.41
CA GLN A 321 30.48 14.46 -35.10
C GLN A 321 30.94 15.60 -34.17
N ARG A 322 30.55 15.59 -32.89
CA ARG A 322 30.96 16.60 -31.91
C ARG A 322 32.35 16.31 -31.35
N PHE A 323 32.74 15.03 -31.33
CA PHE A 323 34.08 14.58 -30.96
C PHE A 323 35.02 14.55 -32.18
N ALA A 324 34.52 14.03 -33.30
CA ALA A 324 35.20 13.99 -34.59
C ALA A 324 35.47 15.42 -35.09
N GLY A 325 36.72 15.86 -34.95
CA GLY A 325 37.21 17.17 -35.41
C GLY A 325 37.67 18.14 -34.32
N ARG A 326 37.44 17.85 -33.03
CA ARG A 326 37.92 18.69 -31.90
C ARG A 326 38.86 17.96 -30.93
N GLY A 327 38.93 16.64 -30.99
CA GLY A 327 40.04 15.85 -30.49
C GLY A 327 40.28 15.82 -28.98
N SER A 328 39.40 16.34 -28.12
CA SER A 328 39.58 16.25 -26.65
C SER A 328 38.34 15.76 -25.89
N LEU A 329 38.51 14.72 -25.07
CA LEU A 329 37.46 14.10 -24.27
C LEU A 329 37.75 14.22 -22.79
N LEU A 330 36.85 14.81 -22.01
CA LEU A 330 36.93 14.79 -20.56
C LEU A 330 36.11 13.62 -20.00
N VAL A 331 36.71 12.81 -19.14
CA VAL A 331 36.03 11.75 -18.38
C VAL A 331 35.95 12.14 -16.91
N VAL A 332 34.74 12.20 -16.37
CA VAL A 332 34.47 12.60 -14.97
C VAL A 332 33.51 11.63 -14.29
N SER A 333 33.60 11.52 -12.97
CA SER A 333 32.56 10.93 -12.14
C SER A 333 31.89 12.02 -11.28
N PRO A 334 30.58 11.87 -10.94
CA PRO A 334 29.92 12.77 -10.01
C PRO A 334 30.58 12.78 -8.62
N ARG A 335 30.91 11.60 -8.08
CA ARG A 335 31.51 11.40 -6.74
C ARG A 335 32.80 10.57 -6.82
N GLU A 336 33.52 10.48 -5.70
CA GLU A 336 34.81 9.77 -5.58
C GLU A 336 34.67 8.28 -5.92
N HIS A 337 35.01 7.91 -7.15
CA HIS A 337 35.06 6.53 -7.60
C HIS A 337 36.28 6.30 -8.51
N ALA A 338 36.94 5.15 -8.32
CA ALA A 338 38.06 4.74 -9.17
C ALA A 338 37.64 4.40 -10.62
N GLU A 339 36.34 4.43 -10.90
CA GLU A 339 35.75 4.01 -12.17
C GLU A 339 36.04 5.01 -13.29
N ALA A 340 35.99 6.32 -13.05
CA ALA A 340 36.30 7.33 -14.08
C ALA A 340 37.73 7.17 -14.63
N VAL A 341 38.69 6.88 -13.74
CA VAL A 341 40.08 6.57 -14.10
C VAL A 341 40.17 5.30 -14.94
N SER A 342 39.47 4.23 -14.53
CA SER A 342 39.42 2.99 -15.31
C SER A 342 38.79 3.21 -16.69
N VAL A 343 37.67 3.93 -16.77
CA VAL A 343 37.01 4.23 -18.04
C VAL A 343 37.91 5.07 -18.93
N ALA A 344 38.55 6.12 -18.42
CA ALA A 344 39.44 6.98 -19.20
C ALA A 344 40.63 6.21 -19.79
N VAL A 345 41.31 5.41 -18.96
CA VAL A 345 42.45 4.57 -19.38
C VAL A 345 42.04 3.58 -20.46
N ASN A 346 40.93 2.86 -20.25
CA ASN A 346 40.50 1.82 -21.17
C ASN A 346 39.91 2.39 -22.46
N LEU A 347 39.28 3.55 -22.38
CA LEU A 347 38.79 4.25 -23.56
C LEU A 347 39.96 4.78 -24.40
N ALA A 348 41.02 5.31 -23.76
CA ALA A 348 42.25 5.68 -24.44
C ALA A 348 42.92 4.48 -25.12
N GLY A 349 43.03 3.33 -24.42
CA GLY A 349 43.51 2.09 -25.01
C GLY A 349 42.66 1.60 -26.18
N ALA A 350 41.32 1.68 -26.07
CA ALA A 350 40.41 1.29 -27.15
C ALA A 350 40.49 2.22 -28.36
N PHE A 351 40.68 3.53 -28.15
CA PHE A 351 40.92 4.46 -29.25
C PHE A 351 42.25 4.16 -29.97
N ALA A 352 43.29 3.77 -29.22
CA ALA A 352 44.58 3.35 -29.78
C ALA A 352 44.50 2.00 -30.53
N GLU A 353 43.68 1.04 -30.05
CA GLU A 353 43.38 -0.20 -30.80
C GLU A 353 42.70 0.09 -32.15
N ILE A 354 41.88 1.14 -32.24
CA ILE A 354 41.20 1.55 -33.48
C ILE A 354 42.17 2.27 -34.44
N GLY A 355 43.43 2.51 -34.02
CA GLY A 355 44.48 3.11 -34.85
C GLY A 355 44.61 4.62 -34.69
N ASN A 356 43.96 5.24 -33.69
CA ASN A 356 44.15 6.66 -33.40
C ASN A 356 45.40 6.88 -32.53
N ASP A 357 46.09 8.00 -32.75
CA ASP A 357 47.10 8.48 -31.80
C ASP A 357 46.39 9.07 -30.58
N ILE A 358 46.71 8.61 -29.38
CA ILE A 358 46.03 9.02 -28.15
C ILE A 358 47.00 9.52 -27.09
N LEU A 359 46.68 10.69 -26.54
CA LEU A 359 47.30 11.24 -25.35
C LEU A 359 46.32 11.19 -24.17
N LEU A 360 46.59 10.34 -23.18
CA LEU A 360 45.90 10.36 -21.90
C LEU A 360 46.54 11.39 -20.98
N VAL A 361 45.78 12.39 -20.54
CA VAL A 361 46.24 13.43 -19.62
C VAL A 361 45.61 13.18 -18.25
N GLU A 362 46.46 12.96 -17.26
CA GLU A 362 46.05 12.90 -15.87
C GLU A 362 45.91 14.32 -15.31
N ALA A 363 44.67 14.80 -15.24
CA ALA A 363 44.31 16.10 -14.70
C ALA A 363 43.79 16.02 -13.24
N ASP A 364 43.87 14.85 -12.61
CA ASP A 364 43.86 14.75 -11.15
C ASP A 364 45.24 15.12 -10.59
N LEU A 365 45.48 16.43 -10.50
CA LEU A 365 46.73 16.98 -9.98
C LEU A 365 46.80 16.97 -8.44
N ARG A 366 45.77 16.45 -7.76
CA ARG A 366 45.76 16.34 -6.29
C ARG A 366 46.39 15.02 -5.86
N THR A 367 46.00 13.95 -6.54
CA THR A 367 46.45 12.59 -6.24
C THR A 367 46.90 11.82 -7.49
N PRO A 368 47.95 12.29 -8.19
CA PRO A 368 48.40 11.66 -9.43
C PRO A 368 48.93 10.24 -9.15
N GLN A 369 48.41 9.27 -9.90
CA GLN A 369 48.65 7.83 -9.70
C GLN A 369 48.85 7.04 -11.00
N LEU A 370 48.51 7.59 -12.18
CA LEU A 370 48.50 6.83 -13.44
C LEU A 370 49.87 6.32 -13.85
N ALA A 371 50.93 7.12 -13.70
CA ALA A 371 52.30 6.71 -14.03
C ALA A 371 52.77 5.45 -13.26
N ARG A 372 52.23 5.22 -12.06
CA ARG A 372 52.57 4.06 -11.21
C ARG A 372 51.71 2.83 -11.49
N ARG A 373 50.57 3.01 -12.17
CA ARG A 373 49.53 1.98 -12.34
C ARG A 373 49.42 1.46 -13.77
N LEU A 374 49.97 2.18 -14.75
CA LEU A 374 49.96 1.79 -16.15
C LEU A 374 51.25 1.08 -16.56
N PRO A 375 51.17 0.12 -17.48
CA PRO A 375 52.36 -0.48 -18.08
C PRO A 375 53.02 0.55 -19.00
N LEU A 376 54.19 1.07 -18.60
CA LEU A 376 54.93 2.06 -19.39
C LEU A 376 56.11 1.39 -20.09
N HIS A 377 56.38 1.78 -21.34
CA HIS A 377 57.60 1.38 -22.03
C HIS A 377 58.83 2.02 -21.34
N HIS A 378 59.91 1.25 -21.21
CA HIS A 378 61.17 1.76 -20.69
C HIS A 378 61.86 2.63 -21.74
N GLY A 379 61.97 3.94 -21.49
CA GLY A 379 62.61 4.92 -22.38
C GLY A 379 62.55 6.34 -21.81
N HIS A 380 63.26 7.28 -22.46
CA HIS A 380 63.15 8.71 -22.13
C HIS A 380 61.80 9.25 -22.61
N GLY A 381 61.11 10.01 -21.76
CA GLY A 381 59.85 10.62 -22.11
C GLY A 381 60.02 11.66 -23.21
N ARG A 382 58.99 11.83 -24.04
CA ARG A 382 59.02 12.82 -25.12
C ARG A 382 58.57 14.18 -24.57
N PRO A 383 59.26 15.29 -24.89
CA PRO A 383 58.83 16.60 -24.42
C PRO A 383 57.45 16.97 -24.99
N VAL A 384 56.60 17.57 -24.15
CA VAL A 384 55.28 18.07 -24.56
C VAL A 384 55.45 19.44 -25.23
N PRO A 385 54.98 19.63 -26.49
CA PRO A 385 54.97 20.94 -27.12
C PRO A 385 54.16 21.94 -26.28
N GLY A 386 54.75 23.08 -25.93
CA GLY A 386 54.09 24.12 -25.13
C GLY A 386 54.19 23.96 -23.60
N SER A 387 54.96 22.98 -23.11
CA SER A 387 55.42 22.81 -21.72
C SER A 387 54.37 23.10 -20.63
N TRP A 388 53.18 22.51 -20.72
CA TRP A 388 52.27 22.50 -19.57
C TRP A 388 52.90 21.63 -18.47
N ALA A 389 53.25 22.26 -17.34
CA ALA A 389 53.83 21.66 -16.15
C ALA A 389 55.20 20.95 -16.31
N ASP A 390 56.01 21.33 -17.31
CA ASP A 390 57.30 20.69 -17.63
C ASP A 390 57.21 19.15 -17.71
N GLY A 391 56.06 18.65 -18.17
CA GLY A 391 55.77 17.21 -18.23
C GLY A 391 56.42 16.54 -19.43
N GLU A 392 56.82 15.29 -19.25
CA GLU A 392 57.20 14.39 -20.32
C GLU A 392 56.06 13.43 -20.65
N ARG A 393 55.88 13.13 -21.94
CA ARG A 393 54.97 12.09 -22.42
C ARG A 393 55.62 10.73 -22.25
N LEU A 394 54.94 9.82 -21.55
CA LEU A 394 55.39 8.47 -21.28
C LEU A 394 54.60 7.50 -22.18
N ALA A 395 55.29 6.71 -23.00
CA ALA A 395 54.62 5.74 -23.87
C ALA A 395 54.03 4.59 -23.04
N VAL A 396 52.74 4.32 -23.21
CA VAL A 396 52.00 3.24 -22.54
C VAL A 396 52.09 1.97 -23.40
N ASP A 397 52.50 0.85 -22.81
CA ASP A 397 52.46 -0.46 -23.45
C ASP A 397 51.07 -1.09 -23.31
N ALA A 398 50.16 -0.69 -24.21
CA ALA A 398 48.86 -1.33 -24.32
C ALA A 398 48.87 -2.61 -25.18
N GLY A 399 49.99 -2.94 -25.82
CA GLY A 399 50.07 -3.99 -26.84
C GLY A 399 49.07 -3.83 -27.97
N VAL A 400 48.97 -2.60 -28.48
CA VAL A 400 48.15 -2.18 -29.60
C VAL A 400 49.05 -1.55 -30.65
N ASP A 401 48.60 -1.49 -31.91
CA ASP A 401 49.41 -0.95 -33.01
C ASP A 401 49.44 0.58 -33.03
N GLY A 402 48.41 1.25 -32.48
CA GLY A 402 48.33 2.73 -32.40
C GLY A 402 49.20 3.33 -31.30
N ARG A 403 49.52 4.63 -31.42
CA ARG A 403 50.30 5.33 -30.38
C ARG A 403 49.44 5.66 -29.17
N PHE A 404 49.89 5.24 -27.98
CA PHE A 404 49.26 5.59 -26.71
C PHE A 404 50.30 6.21 -25.76
N ASP A 405 50.22 7.52 -25.57
CA ASP A 405 51.05 8.28 -24.65
C ASP A 405 50.26 8.70 -23.38
N LEU A 406 50.92 8.72 -22.23
CA LEU A 406 50.44 9.28 -20.97
C LEU A 406 51.18 10.59 -20.67
N LEU A 407 50.45 11.66 -20.40
CA LEU A 407 50.95 12.83 -19.69
C LEU A 407 50.55 12.71 -18.21
N PRO A 408 51.48 12.31 -17.32
CA PRO A 408 51.17 12.12 -15.92
C PRO A 408 50.91 13.45 -15.21
N GLY A 409 50.04 13.39 -14.20
CA GLY A 409 49.72 14.54 -13.38
C GLY A 409 50.89 14.86 -12.47
N ARG A 410 51.00 16.13 -12.08
CA ARG A 410 51.97 16.60 -11.09
C ARG A 410 51.24 17.36 -10.01
N GLU A 411 51.63 17.14 -8.77
CA GLU A 411 51.04 17.87 -7.65
C GLU A 411 51.37 19.35 -7.77
N VAL A 412 50.33 20.18 -7.76
CA VAL A 412 50.45 21.64 -7.87
C VAL A 412 49.64 22.33 -6.77
N PRO A 413 50.06 23.51 -6.29
CA PRO A 413 49.35 24.23 -5.23
C PRO A 413 47.91 24.60 -5.58
N ASN A 414 47.60 24.84 -6.86
CA ASN A 414 46.27 25.22 -7.32
C ASN A 414 45.91 24.48 -8.64
N PRO A 415 45.32 23.26 -8.53
CA PRO A 415 44.96 22.43 -9.67
C PRO A 415 44.02 23.13 -10.67
N ALA A 416 42.92 23.71 -10.20
CA ALA A 416 41.95 24.41 -11.05
C ALA A 416 42.60 25.54 -11.87
N ARG A 417 43.52 26.33 -11.27
CA ARG A 417 44.24 27.39 -12.00
C ARG A 417 45.18 26.83 -13.07
N ALA A 418 45.87 25.73 -12.76
CA ALA A 418 46.76 25.07 -13.72
C ALA A 418 45.97 24.51 -14.91
N LEU A 419 44.78 23.95 -14.65
CA LEU A 419 43.86 23.40 -15.67
C LEU A 419 43.13 24.49 -16.46
N SER A 420 42.93 25.69 -15.90
CA SER A 420 42.37 26.84 -16.64
C SER A 420 43.41 27.62 -17.44
N SER A 421 44.66 27.18 -17.47
CA SER A 421 45.76 27.94 -18.08
C SER A 421 45.70 27.91 -19.62
N PRO A 422 46.15 28.97 -20.31
CA PRO A 422 46.25 28.97 -21.78
C PRO A 422 47.14 27.85 -22.32
N GLN A 423 48.15 27.42 -21.56
CA GLN A 423 49.03 26.30 -21.91
C GLN A 423 48.25 24.98 -21.96
N PHE A 424 47.39 24.74 -20.96
CA PHE A 424 46.50 23.58 -20.97
C PHE A 424 45.49 23.64 -22.11
N ALA A 425 44.92 24.82 -22.36
CA ALA A 425 44.01 25.03 -23.49
C ALA A 425 44.66 24.66 -24.82
N ARG A 426 45.94 25.03 -25.02
CA ARG A 426 46.70 24.65 -26.23
C ARG A 426 46.94 23.16 -26.31
N LEU A 427 47.24 22.49 -25.19
CA LEU A 427 47.39 21.04 -25.14
C LEU A 427 46.12 20.32 -25.62
N LEU A 428 44.93 20.83 -25.27
CA LEU A 428 43.66 20.22 -25.66
C LEU A 428 43.22 20.55 -27.09
N ASN A 429 43.53 21.75 -27.59
CA ASN A 429 43.03 22.25 -28.88
C ASN A 429 44.04 22.16 -30.04
N ALA A 430 45.32 21.99 -29.74
CA ALA A 430 46.40 21.88 -30.72
C ALA A 430 47.33 20.71 -30.33
N PRO A 431 46.85 19.46 -30.40
CA PRO A 431 47.67 18.29 -30.13
C PRO A 431 48.85 18.22 -31.10
N SER A 432 49.89 17.47 -30.75
CA SER A 432 51.21 17.54 -31.41
C SER A 432 51.20 17.05 -32.86
N GLY A 433 50.13 16.38 -33.29
CA GLY A 433 49.93 15.87 -34.63
C GLY A 433 48.48 16.01 -35.10
N PRO A 434 48.24 16.02 -36.42
CA PRO A 434 46.91 16.22 -37.01
C PRO A 434 45.87 15.15 -36.62
N ASP A 435 46.32 13.96 -36.20
CA ASP A 435 45.46 12.81 -35.87
C ASP A 435 45.53 12.39 -34.37
N GLU A 436 46.13 13.21 -33.50
CA GLU A 436 46.24 12.93 -32.06
C GLU A 436 44.99 13.40 -31.30
N ASN A 437 44.27 12.48 -30.65
CA ASN A 437 43.18 12.82 -29.73
C ASN A 437 43.65 12.76 -28.27
N VAL A 438 43.05 13.60 -27.43
CA VAL A 438 43.40 13.78 -26.02
C VAL A 438 42.25 13.26 -25.16
N VAL A 439 42.54 12.31 -24.27
CA VAL A 439 41.60 11.89 -23.22
C VAL A 439 42.08 12.48 -21.91
N VAL A 440 41.23 13.21 -21.21
CA VAL A 440 41.55 13.85 -19.94
C VAL A 440 40.73 13.20 -18.84
N VAL A 441 41.38 12.87 -17.73
CA VAL A 441 40.68 12.38 -16.52
C VAL A 441 40.97 13.29 -15.34
N THR A 442 39.93 13.63 -14.57
CA THR A 442 40.05 14.45 -13.37
C THR A 442 39.50 13.72 -12.15
N GLY A 443 39.66 14.34 -10.98
CA GLY A 443 38.92 13.96 -9.78
C GLY A 443 37.40 14.17 -9.91
N PRO A 444 36.64 13.82 -8.86
CA PRO A 444 35.18 13.88 -8.85
C PRO A 444 34.63 15.31 -9.01
N LEU A 445 33.67 15.49 -9.91
CA LEU A 445 33.17 16.81 -10.30
C LEU A 445 32.43 17.53 -9.18
N LEU A 446 31.70 16.81 -8.32
CA LEU A 446 30.93 17.44 -7.24
C LEU A 446 31.78 17.81 -6.02
N SER A 447 33.02 17.33 -5.92
CA SER A 447 33.94 17.67 -4.82
C SER A 447 34.94 18.75 -5.21
N HIS A 448 35.35 18.81 -6.48
CA HIS A 448 36.44 19.69 -6.93
C HIS A 448 36.08 20.40 -8.24
N ALA A 449 36.51 21.66 -8.36
CA ALA A 449 36.31 22.48 -9.57
C ALA A 449 37.21 22.09 -10.75
N ASP A 450 38.11 21.13 -10.55
CA ASP A 450 39.14 20.72 -11.52
C ASP A 450 38.49 20.21 -12.82
N GLY A 451 37.49 19.33 -12.70
CA GLY A 451 36.71 18.85 -13.85
C GLY A 451 35.95 19.96 -14.58
N LEU A 452 35.49 20.99 -13.85
CA LEU A 452 34.76 22.12 -14.43
C LEU A 452 35.68 23.03 -15.26
N ALA A 453 36.92 23.24 -14.78
CA ALA A 453 37.93 24.01 -15.50
C ALA A 453 38.29 23.37 -16.86
N VAL A 454 38.33 22.03 -16.90
CA VAL A 454 38.58 21.26 -18.13
C VAL A 454 37.33 21.19 -19.02
N ALA A 455 36.14 21.04 -18.44
CA ALA A 455 34.89 20.84 -19.19
C ALA A 455 34.60 21.95 -20.20
N LYS A 456 34.94 23.20 -19.87
CA LYS A 456 34.80 24.36 -20.78
C LYS A 456 35.72 24.28 -22.01
N GLN A 457 36.87 23.63 -21.88
CA GLN A 457 37.92 23.59 -22.90
C GLN A 457 37.92 22.30 -23.71
N ALA A 458 37.38 21.21 -23.15
CA ALA A 458 37.25 19.93 -23.82
C ALA A 458 36.15 19.97 -24.90
N ALA A 459 36.32 19.19 -25.97
CA ALA A 459 35.30 19.06 -27.01
C ALA A 459 34.00 18.43 -26.51
N GLY A 460 34.13 17.52 -25.54
CA GLY A 460 33.00 16.85 -24.93
C GLY A 460 33.34 16.17 -23.62
N VAL A 461 32.30 15.90 -22.84
CA VAL A 461 32.38 15.31 -21.50
C VAL A 461 31.62 13.99 -21.47
N VAL A 462 32.26 12.95 -20.95
CA VAL A 462 31.65 11.66 -20.63
C VAL A 462 31.54 11.54 -19.12
N VAL A 463 30.32 11.31 -18.65
CA VAL A 463 30.02 11.13 -17.23
C VAL A 463 29.97 9.65 -16.91
N VAL A 464 30.79 9.20 -15.97
CA VAL A 464 30.81 7.81 -15.48
C VAL A 464 29.93 7.70 -14.24
N CYS A 465 28.93 6.83 -14.31
CA CYS A 465 27.92 6.68 -13.28
C CYS A 465 27.93 5.27 -12.69
N ASP A 466 28.19 5.12 -11.39
CA ASP A 466 27.92 3.87 -10.66
C ASP A 466 26.43 3.81 -10.32
N LEU A 467 25.72 2.83 -10.90
CA LEU A 467 24.29 2.61 -10.66
C LEU A 467 23.93 2.26 -9.21
N ASN A 468 24.92 1.91 -8.38
CA ASN A 468 24.67 1.58 -6.97
C ASN A 468 24.69 2.80 -6.05
N GLU A 469 25.38 3.87 -6.48
CA GLU A 469 25.73 5.00 -5.61
C GLU A 469 25.22 6.35 -6.11
N VAL A 470 25.13 6.54 -7.44
CA VAL A 470 24.71 7.82 -8.02
C VAL A 470 23.25 8.16 -7.70
N ARG A 471 23.01 9.40 -7.26
CA ARG A 471 21.67 9.93 -6.97
C ARG A 471 21.16 10.79 -8.12
N ARG A 472 19.83 10.95 -8.21
CA ARG A 472 19.21 11.78 -9.25
C ARG A 472 19.69 13.23 -9.15
N ASP A 473 19.68 13.75 -7.93
CA ASP A 473 20.19 15.09 -7.60
C ASP A 473 21.67 15.27 -8.00
N ASP A 474 22.48 14.20 -7.95
CA ASP A 474 23.90 14.27 -8.35
C ASP A 474 24.01 14.47 -9.87
N LEU A 475 23.20 13.76 -10.65
CA LEU A 475 23.19 13.86 -12.11
C LEU A 475 22.66 15.21 -12.57
N ASP A 476 21.57 15.70 -11.96
CA ASP A 476 21.03 17.03 -12.25
C ASP A 476 22.08 18.12 -11.95
N ARG A 477 22.77 18.00 -10.82
CA ARG A 477 23.83 18.95 -10.45
C ARG A 477 25.03 18.89 -11.39
N VAL A 478 25.44 17.69 -11.81
CA VAL A 478 26.51 17.51 -12.80
C VAL A 478 26.12 18.16 -14.14
N TRP A 479 24.89 17.94 -14.60
CA TRP A 479 24.39 18.56 -15.82
C TRP A 479 24.39 20.10 -15.73
N GLU A 480 23.88 20.65 -14.63
CA GLU A 480 23.83 22.09 -14.37
C GLU A 480 25.25 22.70 -14.34
N LEU A 481 26.19 22.07 -13.64
CA LEU A 481 27.57 22.56 -13.54
C LEU A 481 28.28 22.53 -14.89
N ILE A 482 28.29 21.38 -15.59
CA ILE A 482 28.99 21.24 -16.87
C ILE A 482 28.41 22.22 -17.90
N THR A 483 27.08 22.26 -18.03
CA THR A 483 26.41 23.12 -19.00
C THR A 483 26.59 24.59 -18.63
N GLY A 484 26.51 24.94 -17.34
CA GLY A 484 26.74 26.30 -16.84
C GLY A 484 28.16 26.81 -17.06
N ALA A 485 29.16 25.92 -17.06
CA ALA A 485 30.55 26.26 -17.42
C ALA A 485 30.80 26.34 -18.94
N GLY A 486 29.79 25.99 -19.77
CA GLY A 486 29.89 25.97 -21.23
C GLY A 486 30.45 24.67 -21.80
N GLY A 487 30.50 23.59 -21.02
CA GLY A 487 30.86 22.26 -21.49
C GLY A 487 29.69 21.53 -22.15
N HIS A 488 29.99 20.47 -22.89
CA HIS A 488 28.99 19.66 -23.58
C HIS A 488 29.09 18.20 -23.17
N ILE A 489 27.99 17.63 -22.66
CA ILE A 489 27.94 16.21 -22.29
C ILE A 489 27.65 15.39 -23.56
N LEU A 490 28.58 14.51 -23.93
CA LEU A 490 28.40 13.58 -25.06
C LEU A 490 27.55 12.37 -24.66
N GLY A 491 27.66 11.95 -23.41
CA GLY A 491 26.86 10.87 -22.87
C GLY A 491 27.37 10.34 -21.54
N ALA A 492 26.69 9.29 -21.07
CA ALA A 492 27.00 8.62 -19.82
C ALA A 492 27.48 7.19 -20.04
N VAL A 493 28.43 6.74 -19.22
CA VAL A 493 28.87 5.35 -19.14
C VAL A 493 28.43 4.80 -17.80
N LEU A 494 27.64 3.72 -17.81
CA LEU A 494 27.12 3.11 -16.60
C LEU A 494 28.05 1.98 -16.14
N ASP A 495 28.65 2.12 -14.97
CA ASP A 495 29.32 1.00 -14.30
C ASP A 495 28.32 0.27 -13.38
N LYS A 496 28.47 -1.05 -13.31
CA LYS A 496 27.63 -1.91 -12.47
C LYS A 496 28.16 -2.04 -11.04
N GLY A 497 29.33 -1.49 -10.76
CA GLY A 497 30.03 -1.62 -9.49
C GLY A 497 30.30 -3.07 -9.10
N SER A 498 30.79 -3.30 -7.88
CA SER A 498 31.10 -4.64 -7.36
C SER A 498 29.89 -5.36 -6.75
N ARG A 499 28.72 -4.70 -6.55
CA ARG A 499 27.53 -5.23 -5.87
C ARG A 499 26.36 -5.54 -6.84
N GLY A 500 25.54 -6.54 -6.49
CA GLY A 500 24.87 -7.39 -7.47
C GLY A 500 23.48 -6.98 -7.86
N THR A 501 23.38 -6.28 -8.98
CA THR A 501 22.09 -6.03 -9.64
C THR A 501 22.04 -6.75 -10.98
N SER A 502 21.09 -7.69 -11.11
CA SER A 502 20.90 -8.49 -12.32
C SER A 502 20.33 -7.66 -13.48
N LEU A 503 21.03 -7.66 -14.62
CA LEU A 503 20.76 -6.90 -15.86
C LEU A 503 19.37 -7.08 -16.49
N ARG A 504 18.63 -8.13 -16.13
CA ARG A 504 17.35 -8.48 -16.78
C ARG A 504 16.24 -7.44 -16.56
N ARG A 505 16.47 -6.40 -15.75
CA ARG A 505 15.52 -5.32 -15.45
C ARG A 505 15.88 -3.95 -16.04
N LEU A 506 17.08 -3.78 -16.59
CA LEU A 506 17.57 -2.46 -17.04
C LEU A 506 17.36 -2.21 -18.54
N THR A 507 17.23 -3.28 -19.34
CA THR A 507 17.11 -3.21 -20.81
C THR A 507 15.67 -3.32 -21.32
N ASP A 508 14.69 -3.55 -20.43
CA ASP A 508 13.26 -3.69 -20.79
C ASP A 508 12.54 -2.34 -21.00
N GLY A 509 13.29 -1.23 -21.06
CA GLY A 509 12.77 0.13 -21.30
C GLY A 509 12.63 0.54 -22.77
N GLY A 510 12.96 -0.33 -23.73
CA GLY A 510 12.67 -0.09 -25.15
C GLY A 510 11.23 -0.52 -25.51
N PRO A 511 10.57 0.09 -26.50
CA PRO A 511 9.23 -0.30 -26.93
C PRO A 511 9.29 -1.75 -27.42
N THR A 512 8.87 -2.68 -26.56
CA THR A 512 8.80 -4.09 -26.91
C THR A 512 7.61 -4.26 -27.84
N HIS A 513 7.90 -4.38 -29.15
CA HIS A 513 7.01 -5.05 -30.07
C HIS A 513 6.84 -6.48 -29.55
N ARG A 514 5.81 -6.67 -28.73
CA ARG A 514 5.44 -7.97 -28.16
C ARG A 514 5.08 -8.86 -29.35
N LYS A 515 6.02 -9.71 -29.76
CA LYS A 515 5.74 -10.85 -30.66
C LYS A 515 4.60 -11.61 -30.02
N ARG A 516 3.40 -11.48 -30.60
CA ARG A 516 2.24 -12.33 -30.30
C ARG A 516 2.73 -13.77 -30.41
N GLY A 517 2.82 -14.44 -29.27
CA GLY A 517 2.96 -15.88 -29.22
C GLY A 517 1.74 -16.48 -29.89
N ARG A 518 1.90 -16.91 -31.15
CA ARG A 518 1.00 -17.87 -31.76
C ARG A 518 1.00 -19.10 -30.87
N GLY A 519 -0.19 -19.48 -30.44
CA GLY A 519 -0.44 -20.68 -29.66
C GLY A 519 0.28 -21.88 -30.26
N ARG A 520 0.98 -22.59 -29.39
CA ARG A 520 1.64 -23.86 -29.66
C ARG A 520 0.54 -24.88 -29.97
N ALA A 521 0.18 -25.01 -31.25
CA ALA A 521 -0.54 -26.18 -31.72
C ALA A 521 0.40 -27.38 -31.55
N ARG A 522 -0.09 -28.40 -30.85
CA ARG A 522 0.59 -29.69 -30.70
C ARG A 522 0.79 -30.31 -32.08
N THR A 523 2.03 -30.37 -32.54
CA THR A 523 2.43 -31.25 -33.64
C THR A 523 3.02 -32.51 -33.02
N SER A 524 2.39 -33.65 -33.33
CA SER A 524 2.86 -35.00 -33.04
C SER A 524 4.31 -35.22 -33.53
N PRO A 525 5.07 -36.13 -32.89
CA PRO A 525 6.42 -36.44 -33.33
C PRO A 525 6.39 -37.13 -34.69
N VAL A 526 7.07 -36.54 -35.67
CA VAL A 526 7.33 -37.12 -36.98
C VAL A 526 8.35 -38.25 -36.80
N ALA A 527 7.99 -39.47 -37.23
CA ALA A 527 8.86 -40.62 -37.25
C ALA A 527 10.01 -40.43 -38.28
N PRO A 528 11.22 -40.96 -38.03
CA PRO A 528 12.33 -40.85 -38.98
C PRO A 528 12.08 -41.72 -40.22
N ALA A 529 12.46 -41.20 -41.39
CA ALA A 529 12.34 -41.88 -42.69
C ALA A 529 13.18 -43.18 -42.73
N PRO A 530 12.71 -44.22 -43.46
CA PRO A 530 13.45 -45.47 -43.58
C PRO A 530 14.69 -45.32 -44.48
N ARG A 531 15.76 -46.04 -44.13
CA ARG A 531 17.02 -46.09 -44.88
C ARG A 531 16.81 -46.76 -46.25
N PRO A 532 17.50 -46.32 -47.33
CA PRO A 532 17.45 -47.02 -48.60
C PRO A 532 18.14 -48.38 -48.50
N GLY A 533 17.51 -49.42 -49.06
CA GLY A 533 18.04 -50.77 -49.12
C GLY A 533 19.20 -50.91 -50.12
N PRO A 534 19.94 -52.03 -50.08
CA PRO A 534 21.13 -52.25 -50.89
C PRO A 534 20.77 -52.47 -52.39
N PRO A 535 21.69 -52.13 -53.32
CA PRO A 535 21.45 -52.30 -54.74
C PRO A 535 21.42 -53.79 -55.15
N PRO A 536 20.65 -54.17 -56.19
CA PRO A 536 20.61 -55.54 -56.70
C PRO A 536 21.91 -55.91 -57.45
N PRO A 537 22.24 -57.22 -57.54
CA PRO A 537 23.52 -57.68 -58.05
C PRO A 537 23.61 -57.63 -59.58
N LEU A 538 24.83 -57.37 -60.07
CA LEU A 538 25.24 -57.44 -61.47
C LEU A 538 25.15 -58.90 -61.98
N LEU A 539 24.46 -59.10 -63.10
CA LEU A 539 24.54 -60.30 -63.93
C LEU A 539 25.01 -59.91 -65.33
N GLY A 540 26.02 -60.64 -65.79
CA GLY A 540 26.78 -60.43 -67.03
C GLY A 540 26.05 -60.86 -68.32
N PRO A 541 26.78 -61.00 -69.44
CA PRO A 541 26.32 -60.49 -70.74
C PRO A 541 25.88 -61.55 -71.78
N ALA A 542 25.35 -61.00 -72.90
CA ALA A 542 25.32 -61.50 -74.29
C ALA A 542 24.05 -62.25 -74.77
N PRO A 543 23.78 -62.38 -76.09
CA PRO A 543 24.35 -61.73 -77.29
C PRO A 543 23.29 -61.18 -78.29
N GLN A 544 23.81 -60.81 -79.47
CA GLN A 544 23.33 -60.05 -80.64
C GLN A 544 22.13 -60.59 -81.44
N ASP A 545 21.54 -59.68 -82.23
CA ASP A 545 20.99 -59.80 -83.61
C ASP A 545 19.76 -58.87 -83.70
N GLY A 546 19.51 -58.04 -84.70
CA GLY A 546 20.07 -57.77 -86.02
C GLY A 546 19.02 -56.97 -86.80
N ALA A 547 19.46 -56.26 -87.84
CA ALA A 547 18.69 -55.77 -88.99
C ALA A 547 17.72 -54.56 -88.84
N SER A 548 18.18 -53.42 -89.37
CA SER A 548 17.58 -52.58 -90.43
C SER A 548 16.06 -52.42 -90.54
N VAL A 549 15.59 -51.20 -90.75
CA VAL A 549 15.17 -50.67 -92.08
C VAL A 549 14.74 -49.20 -91.95
N ASP A 550 14.99 -48.50 -93.04
CA ASP A 550 14.77 -47.11 -93.43
C ASP A 550 13.41 -46.45 -93.15
N ALA A 551 13.46 -45.14 -93.44
CA ALA A 551 12.42 -44.26 -93.96
C ALA A 551 11.89 -43.24 -92.94
N ASP A 552 12.39 -42.01 -92.93
CA ASP A 552 12.12 -40.94 -93.90
C ASP A 552 10.84 -40.17 -93.54
N THR A 553 10.86 -38.90 -93.94
CA THR A 553 9.80 -37.87 -93.91
C THR A 553 9.60 -37.08 -92.61
N THR A 554 10.03 -35.80 -92.60
CA THR A 554 9.22 -34.59 -92.89
C THR A 554 7.98 -34.49 -91.97
N SER A 555 7.59 -33.36 -91.39
CA SER A 555 7.92 -31.96 -91.60
C SER A 555 7.16 -31.14 -90.55
N LEU A 556 7.66 -29.92 -90.35
CA LEU A 556 6.87 -28.68 -90.27
C LEU A 556 5.86 -28.47 -89.12
N ARG A 557 6.26 -27.49 -88.32
CA ARG A 557 5.55 -26.23 -88.01
C ARG A 557 4.32 -26.26 -87.10
N GLY A 558 4.49 -25.46 -86.06
CA GLY A 558 3.48 -24.68 -85.38
C GLY A 558 4.20 -23.80 -84.38
#